data_AF-A0A3D0V8P7-F1
#
_entry.id   AF-A0A3D0V8P7-F1
#
_cell.length_a   1.000
_cell.length_b   1.000
_cell.length_c   1.000
_cell.angle_alpha   90.00
_cell.angle_beta   90.00
_cell.angle_gamma   90.00
#
_symmetry.space_group_name_H-M   'P 1'
#
loop_
_entity.id
_entity.type
_entity.pdbx_description
1 polymer ?
#
loop_
_entity_poly.entity_id
_entity_poly.type
_entity_poly.pdbx_seq_one_letter_code
_entity_poly.pdbx_strand_id
1 'polypeptide(L)'
;MEDRTAGFVGLGLMGLPMAANLLRAGWAVTAWNRSEGPLRELVAHGGHSAPNVSSLRDLPVIAFMLPDLSFIEDATAGLLASWEETPPQAGTAVVVMSSVSPSKVQVFGRTVQEASHGRAAVVDAPVSGGTRGATGGTLAIMAGGAADDFRRLEPFFAAMGTTVRHMGALGSGSLAKACNQLIVGTTTAA
;
A
#
# COMPACT_ATOMS: atom_id res chain seq x y z
N MET A 1 7.34 -9.72 -10.50
CA MET A 1 8.51 -9.11 -9.85
C MET A 1 9.49 -10.22 -9.51
N GLU A 2 10.69 -10.18 -10.08
CA GLU A 2 11.75 -11.18 -9.80
C GLU A 2 12.33 -11.00 -8.40
N ASP A 3 12.36 -9.77 -7.89
CA ASP A 3 12.73 -9.46 -6.51
C ASP A 3 11.48 -9.24 -5.65
N ARG A 4 11.28 -10.09 -4.63
CA ARG A 4 10.14 -10.03 -3.70
C ARG A 4 10.46 -9.13 -2.51
N THR A 5 10.92 -7.91 -2.77
CA THR A 5 11.23 -6.89 -1.75
C THR A 5 10.11 -5.86 -1.69
N ALA A 6 9.72 -5.45 -0.48
CA ALA A 6 8.68 -4.44 -0.29
C ALA A 6 8.88 -3.59 0.96
N GLY A 7 8.55 -2.30 0.83
CA GLY A 7 8.35 -1.36 1.91
C GLY A 7 6.92 -1.44 2.44
N PHE A 8 6.72 -1.37 3.76
CA PHE A 8 5.39 -1.31 4.35
C PHE A 8 5.29 -0.22 5.42
N VAL A 9 4.39 0.74 5.22
CA VAL A 9 4.23 1.93 6.08
C VAL A 9 2.89 1.86 6.78
N GLY A 10 2.93 1.77 8.11
CA GLY A 10 1.74 1.63 8.95
C GLY A 10 1.48 0.17 9.33
N LEU A 11 1.72 -0.17 10.59
CA LEU A 11 1.60 -1.52 11.14
C LEU A 11 0.49 -1.59 12.20
N GLY A 12 -0.64 -0.92 11.93
CA GLY A 12 -1.82 -1.00 12.78
C GLY A 12 -2.55 -2.35 12.66
N LEU A 13 -3.81 -2.38 13.12
CA LEU A 13 -4.65 -3.59 13.13
C LEU A 13 -4.78 -4.31 11.78
N MET A 14 -4.67 -3.57 10.68
CA MET A 14 -4.69 -4.13 9.33
C MET A 14 -3.27 -4.33 8.78
N GLY A 15 -2.40 -3.33 8.94
CA GLY A 15 -1.10 -3.30 8.29
C GLY A 15 -0.13 -4.38 8.78
N LEU A 16 -0.09 -4.65 10.09
CA LEU A 16 0.79 -5.67 10.64
C LEU A 16 0.46 -7.08 10.12
N PRO A 17 -0.79 -7.59 10.19
CA PRO A 17 -1.10 -8.92 9.64
C PRO A 17 -0.92 -8.97 8.12
N MET A 18 -1.16 -7.88 7.39
CA MET A 18 -0.87 -7.80 5.95
C MET A 18 0.63 -7.97 5.65
N ALA A 19 1.49 -7.25 6.38
CA ALA A 19 2.94 -7.38 6.27
C ALA A 19 3.43 -8.78 6.67
N ALA A 20 2.84 -9.38 7.70
CA ALA A 20 3.14 -10.77 8.09
C ALA A 20 2.76 -11.76 6.97
N ASN A 21 1.68 -11.54 6.23
CA ASN A 21 1.33 -12.40 5.11
C ASN A 21 2.33 -12.30 3.96
N LEU A 22 2.83 -11.10 3.67
CA LEU A 22 3.92 -10.89 2.71
C LEU A 22 5.17 -11.70 3.12
N LEU A 23 5.58 -11.60 4.38
CA LEU A 23 6.69 -12.40 4.93
C LEU A 23 6.46 -13.91 4.74
N ARG A 24 5.26 -14.42 5.09
CA ARG A 24 4.90 -15.84 4.88
C ARG A 24 4.89 -16.26 3.42
N ALA A 25 4.60 -15.34 2.50
CA ALA A 25 4.66 -15.57 1.06
C ALA A 25 6.09 -15.44 0.48
N GLY A 26 7.11 -15.28 1.34
CA GLY A 26 8.51 -15.20 0.97
C GLY A 26 8.95 -13.82 0.47
N TRP A 27 8.24 -12.75 0.85
CA TRP A 27 8.69 -11.39 0.60
C TRP A 27 9.67 -10.94 1.69
N ALA A 28 10.71 -10.21 1.29
CA ALA A 28 11.54 -9.45 2.20
C ALA A 28 10.86 -8.10 2.49
N VAL A 29 10.29 -7.96 3.68
CA VAL A 29 9.55 -6.75 4.08
C VAL A 29 10.41 -5.88 4.99
N THR A 30 10.58 -4.62 4.60
CA THR A 30 11.13 -3.56 5.46
C THR A 30 10.02 -2.57 5.77
N ALA A 31 9.73 -2.33 7.05
CA ALA A 31 8.58 -1.53 7.43
C ALA A 31 8.92 -0.35 8.32
N TRP A 32 8.08 0.66 8.23
CA TRP A 32 8.08 1.79 9.15
C TRP A 32 6.72 1.92 9.82
N ASN A 33 6.73 2.30 11.10
CA ASN A 33 5.54 2.66 11.84
C ASN A 33 5.90 3.72 12.88
N ARG A 34 4.96 4.64 13.17
CA ARG A 34 5.20 5.73 14.13
C ARG A 34 5.58 5.23 15.53
N SER A 35 4.97 4.13 15.98
CA SER A 35 5.29 3.49 17.26
C SER A 35 6.16 2.26 17.08
N GLU A 36 7.09 2.05 18.01
CA GLU A 36 8.07 0.95 17.97
C GLU A 36 7.47 -0.42 18.24
N GLY A 37 6.37 -0.51 19.00
CA GLY A 37 5.74 -1.78 19.38
C GLY A 37 5.45 -2.70 18.18
N PRO A 38 4.66 -2.24 17.19
CA PRO A 38 4.39 -3.02 15.98
C PRO A 38 5.63 -3.37 15.14
N LEU A 39 6.67 -2.53 15.16
CA LEU A 39 7.93 -2.83 14.45
C LEU A 39 8.64 -4.01 15.10
N ARG A 40 8.71 -4.05 16.43
CA ARG A 40 9.29 -5.19 17.16
C ARG A 40 8.55 -6.49 16.85
N GLU A 41 7.21 -6.42 16.76
CA GLU A 41 6.40 -7.58 16.39
C GLU A 41 6.67 -8.04 14.95
N LEU A 42 6.75 -7.13 13.98
CA LEU A 42 7.12 -7.49 12.61
C LEU A 42 8.51 -8.12 12.53
N VAL A 43 9.50 -7.56 13.25
CA VAL A 43 10.86 -8.11 13.31
C VAL A 43 10.86 -9.52 13.89
N ALA A 44 10.03 -9.80 14.91
CA ALA A 44 9.87 -11.16 15.44
C ALA A 44 9.29 -12.14 14.41
N HIS A 45 8.60 -11.65 13.37
CA HIS A 45 8.12 -12.45 12.23
C HIS A 45 9.12 -12.53 11.06
N GLY A 46 10.33 -11.99 11.20
CA GLY A 46 11.38 -12.02 10.17
C GLY A 46 11.40 -10.81 9.23
N GLY A 47 10.65 -9.76 9.53
CA GLY A 47 10.76 -8.48 8.81
C GLY A 47 11.90 -7.59 9.31
N HIS A 48 12.10 -6.47 8.63
CA HIS A 48 13.09 -5.45 9.00
C HIS A 48 12.40 -4.14 9.37
N SER A 49 12.97 -3.41 10.33
CA SER A 49 12.51 -2.06 10.68
C SER A 49 13.31 -1.00 9.93
N ALA A 50 12.61 -0.06 9.28
CA ALA A 50 13.17 1.16 8.74
C ALA A 50 13.17 2.28 9.80
N PRO A 51 14.21 3.13 9.89
CA PRO A 51 14.25 4.27 10.80
C PRO A 51 13.27 5.38 10.42
N ASN A 52 12.96 5.52 9.13
CA ASN A 52 12.03 6.51 8.57
C ASN A 52 11.54 6.04 7.19
N VAL A 53 10.48 6.67 6.67
CA VAL A 53 9.90 6.28 5.37
C VAL A 53 10.84 6.57 4.20
N SER A 54 11.69 7.61 4.27
CA SER A 54 12.65 7.92 3.20
C SER A 54 13.73 6.85 3.03
N SER A 55 14.04 6.06 4.07
CA SER A 55 14.94 4.90 3.93
C SER A 55 14.38 3.76 3.08
N LEU A 56 13.08 3.79 2.74
CA LEU A 56 12.43 2.83 1.85
C LEU A 56 12.56 3.20 0.36
N ARG A 57 13.21 4.33 0.04
CA ARG A 57 13.23 4.97 -1.29
C ARG A 57 13.64 4.10 -2.47
N ASP A 58 14.47 3.08 -2.23
CA ASP A 58 15.03 2.22 -3.26
C ASP A 58 14.24 0.92 -3.42
N LEU A 59 13.21 0.71 -2.60
CA LEU A 59 12.36 -0.48 -2.69
C LEU A 59 11.41 -0.37 -3.90
N PRO A 60 11.19 -1.46 -4.64
CA PRO A 60 10.38 -1.43 -5.87
C PRO A 60 8.88 -1.21 -5.59
N VAL A 61 8.43 -1.51 -4.37
CA VAL A 61 7.05 -1.36 -3.91
C VAL A 61 7.06 -0.81 -2.50
N ILE A 62 6.33 0.27 -2.25
CA ILE A 62 6.17 0.86 -0.92
C ILE A 62 4.67 0.99 -0.66
N ALA A 63 4.14 0.14 0.22
CA ALA A 63 2.73 0.10 0.56
C ALA A 63 2.41 0.92 1.80
N PHE A 64 1.26 1.59 1.80
CA PHE A 64 0.78 2.44 2.88
C PHE A 64 -0.57 1.92 3.38
N MET A 65 -0.63 1.66 4.69
CA MET A 65 -1.85 1.26 5.41
C MET A 65 -2.05 2.15 6.63
N LEU A 66 -2.44 3.39 6.36
CA LEU A 66 -2.64 4.48 7.33
C LEU A 66 -4.12 4.94 7.41
N PRO A 67 -4.50 5.76 8.40
CA PRO A 67 -5.92 6.12 8.61
C PRO A 67 -6.60 6.87 7.45
N ASP A 68 -5.89 7.79 6.79
CA ASP A 68 -6.37 8.57 5.64
C ASP A 68 -5.17 9.04 4.81
N LEU A 69 -5.43 9.65 3.65
CA LEU A 69 -4.41 10.15 2.73
C LEU A 69 -3.52 11.22 3.35
N SER A 70 -4.02 12.10 4.21
CA SER A 70 -3.16 13.13 4.84
C SER A 70 -2.01 12.53 5.63
N PHE A 71 -2.24 11.40 6.31
CA PHE A 71 -1.19 10.67 7.00
C PHE A 71 -0.18 10.04 6.04
N ILE A 72 -0.62 9.67 4.83
CA ILE A 72 0.26 9.16 3.77
C ILE A 72 1.09 10.30 3.20
N GLU A 73 0.49 11.45 2.92
CA GLU A 73 1.18 12.67 2.47
C GLU A 73 2.26 13.09 3.49
N ASP A 74 1.91 13.16 4.78
CA ASP A 74 2.85 13.48 5.85
C ASP A 74 3.99 12.45 5.94
N ALA A 75 3.66 11.16 5.91
CA ALA A 75 4.66 10.09 5.99
C ALA A 75 5.58 10.02 4.76
N THR A 76 5.08 10.41 3.58
CA THR A 76 5.83 10.37 2.33
C THR A 76 6.64 11.62 2.07
N ALA A 77 6.44 12.72 2.80
CA ALA A 77 7.13 13.99 2.54
C ALA A 77 8.66 13.85 2.39
N GLY A 78 9.32 13.17 3.34
CA GLY A 78 10.77 12.94 3.25
C GLY A 78 11.18 11.96 2.14
N LEU A 79 10.32 11.02 1.78
CA LEU A 79 10.54 10.11 0.66
C LEU A 79 10.49 10.88 -0.67
N LEU A 80 9.49 11.72 -0.86
CA LEU A 80 9.32 12.53 -2.08
C LEU A 80 10.47 13.53 -2.24
N ALA A 81 10.85 14.24 -1.17
CA ALA A 81 12.03 15.12 -1.20
C ALA A 81 13.31 14.38 -1.61
N SER A 82 13.51 13.14 -1.12
CA SER A 82 14.66 12.33 -1.54
C SER A 82 14.63 11.94 -3.02
N TRP A 83 13.43 11.75 -3.59
CA TRP A 83 13.23 11.43 -5.00
C TRP A 83 13.39 12.62 -5.93
N GLU A 84 13.05 13.82 -5.46
CA GLU A 84 13.30 15.06 -6.19
C GLU A 84 14.80 15.27 -6.44
N GLU A 85 15.63 15.01 -5.41
CA GLU A 85 17.09 15.08 -5.49
C GLU A 85 17.72 13.91 -6.25
N THR A 86 17.20 12.70 -6.06
CA THR A 86 17.73 11.48 -6.70
C THR A 86 16.57 10.54 -7.04
N PRO A 87 16.20 10.43 -8.33
CA PRO A 87 15.03 9.66 -8.73
C PRO A 87 15.12 8.18 -8.32
N PRO A 88 13.99 7.52 -7.99
CA PRO A 88 13.98 6.09 -7.72
C PRO A 88 14.24 5.27 -8.99
N GLN A 89 14.33 3.95 -8.82
CA GLN A 89 14.31 3.05 -9.96
C GLN A 89 13.02 3.22 -10.78
N ALA A 90 13.14 3.07 -12.10
CA ALA A 90 11.99 3.14 -12.99
C ALA A 90 11.01 2.00 -12.69
N GLY A 91 9.74 2.35 -12.56
CA GLY A 91 8.69 1.42 -12.16
C GLY A 91 8.53 1.27 -10.65
N THR A 92 9.08 2.13 -9.80
CA THR A 92 8.74 2.08 -8.37
C THR A 92 7.24 2.29 -8.16
N ALA A 93 6.61 1.46 -7.32
CA ALA A 93 5.18 1.55 -7.03
C ALA A 93 4.94 2.08 -5.62
N VAL A 94 4.12 3.12 -5.51
CA VAL A 94 3.56 3.61 -4.24
C VAL A 94 2.14 3.09 -4.12
N VAL A 95 1.91 2.14 -3.22
CA VAL A 95 0.64 1.42 -3.11
C VAL A 95 -0.17 1.95 -1.93
N VAL A 96 -1.30 2.61 -2.18
CA VAL A 96 -2.19 3.14 -1.15
C VAL A 96 -3.26 2.09 -0.84
N MET A 97 -3.11 1.34 0.25
CA MET A 97 -4.07 0.30 0.66
C MET A 97 -5.11 0.80 1.67
N SER A 98 -4.96 2.04 2.12
CA SER A 98 -5.91 2.77 2.96
C SER A 98 -7.23 3.04 2.25
N SER A 99 -8.30 3.26 3.05
CA SER A 99 -9.54 3.82 2.52
C SER A 99 -9.40 5.33 2.44
N VAL A 100 -9.29 5.86 1.21
CA VAL A 100 -9.04 7.28 0.94
C VAL A 100 -10.01 7.84 -0.10
N SER A 101 -10.03 9.15 -0.28
CA SER A 101 -10.80 9.80 -1.35
C SER A 101 -10.22 9.50 -2.74
N PRO A 102 -11.04 9.10 -3.74
CA PRO A 102 -10.60 8.90 -5.13
C PRO A 102 -9.94 10.14 -5.75
N SER A 103 -10.52 11.32 -5.51
CA SER A 103 -9.99 12.56 -6.10
C SER A 103 -8.68 12.98 -5.45
N LYS A 104 -8.54 12.78 -4.13
CA LYS A 104 -7.31 13.12 -3.43
C LYS A 104 -6.16 12.18 -3.80
N VAL A 105 -6.41 10.86 -3.93
CA VAL A 105 -5.35 9.92 -4.32
C VAL A 105 -4.87 10.16 -5.76
N GLN A 106 -5.73 10.67 -6.65
CA GLN A 106 -5.33 11.14 -7.98
C GLN A 106 -4.43 12.38 -7.94
N VAL A 107 -4.68 13.32 -7.03
CA VAL A 107 -3.80 14.49 -6.80
C VAL A 107 -2.45 14.00 -6.29
N PHE A 108 -2.44 13.16 -5.25
CA PHE A 108 -1.23 12.57 -4.70
C PHE A 108 -0.43 11.79 -5.76
N GLY A 109 -1.11 11.07 -6.67
CA GLY A 109 -0.48 10.42 -7.81
C GLY A 109 0.34 11.35 -8.69
N ARG A 110 -0.14 12.57 -8.95
CA ARG A 110 0.62 13.58 -9.70
C ARG A 110 1.83 14.07 -8.92
N THR A 111 1.67 14.35 -7.63
CA THR A 111 2.78 14.75 -6.75
C THR A 111 3.88 13.69 -6.72
N VAL A 112 3.53 12.40 -6.63
CA VAL A 112 4.49 11.30 -6.70
C VAL A 112 5.19 11.23 -8.06
N GLN A 113 4.45 11.38 -9.16
CA GLN A 113 5.03 11.39 -10.50
C GLN A 113 6.01 12.56 -10.70
N GLU A 114 5.65 13.75 -10.25
CA GLU A 114 6.50 14.95 -10.33
C GLU A 114 7.79 14.75 -9.52
N ALA A 115 7.68 14.38 -8.24
CA ALA A 115 8.83 14.18 -7.36
C ALA A 115 9.76 13.05 -7.84
N SER A 116 9.20 12.00 -8.45
CA SER A 116 9.99 10.87 -8.95
C SER A 116 10.51 11.02 -10.38
N HIS A 117 10.31 12.19 -11.01
CA HIS A 117 10.66 12.43 -12.42
C HIS A 117 10.02 11.38 -13.36
N GLY A 118 8.77 11.00 -13.07
CA GLY A 118 7.99 10.01 -13.81
C GLY A 118 8.42 8.55 -13.59
N ARG A 119 9.32 8.28 -12.64
CA ARG A 119 9.83 6.92 -12.38
C ARG A 119 9.00 6.11 -11.40
N ALA A 120 8.17 6.76 -10.59
CA ALA A 120 7.23 6.10 -9.69
C ALA A 120 5.77 6.34 -10.08
N ALA A 121 4.92 5.35 -9.81
CA ALA A 121 3.48 5.42 -10.03
C ALA A 121 2.71 5.06 -8.75
N VAL A 122 1.57 5.73 -8.54
CA VAL A 122 0.64 5.39 -7.45
C VAL A 122 -0.39 4.38 -7.92
N VAL A 123 -0.65 3.38 -7.08
CA VAL A 123 -1.74 2.42 -7.23
C VAL A 123 -2.60 2.46 -5.98
N ASP A 124 -3.87 2.81 -6.10
CA ASP A 124 -4.80 2.77 -4.98
C ASP A 124 -5.45 1.39 -4.89
N ALA A 125 -5.15 0.64 -3.83
CA ALA A 125 -5.57 -0.74 -3.64
C ALA A 125 -6.26 -0.97 -2.28
N PRO A 126 -7.34 -0.23 -1.97
CA PRO A 126 -8.08 -0.42 -0.72
C PRO A 126 -8.62 -1.85 -0.58
N VAL A 127 -8.81 -2.24 0.68
CA VAL A 127 -9.13 -3.62 1.04
C VAL A 127 -10.49 -3.77 1.75
N SER A 128 -11.09 -4.94 1.64
CA SER A 128 -12.29 -5.37 2.39
C SER A 128 -12.08 -6.76 3.01
N GLY A 129 -12.80 -7.07 4.09
CA GLY A 129 -12.67 -8.32 4.87
C GLY A 129 -12.20 -8.12 6.33
N GLY A 130 -11.85 -6.89 6.70
CA GLY A 130 -11.47 -6.53 8.08
C GLY A 130 -10.23 -7.27 8.60
N THR A 131 -10.02 -7.21 9.92
CA THR A 131 -8.85 -7.81 10.58
C THR A 131 -8.78 -9.33 10.42
N ARG A 132 -9.93 -10.01 10.33
CA ARG A 132 -10.02 -11.44 10.03
C ARG A 132 -9.44 -11.75 8.65
N GLY A 133 -9.87 -11.02 7.62
CA GLY A 133 -9.33 -11.18 6.27
C GLY A 133 -7.86 -10.81 6.18
N ALA A 134 -7.44 -9.75 6.89
CA ALA A 134 -6.04 -9.33 6.95
C ALA A 134 -5.15 -10.39 7.60
N THR A 135 -5.60 -11.04 8.67
CA THR A 135 -4.84 -12.13 9.33
C THR A 135 -4.81 -13.39 8.46
N GLY A 136 -5.93 -13.72 7.80
CA GLY A 136 -6.04 -14.91 6.96
C GLY A 136 -5.36 -14.81 5.59
N GLY A 137 -4.99 -13.61 5.14
CA GLY A 137 -4.54 -13.40 3.76
C GLY A 137 -5.67 -13.56 2.74
N THR A 138 -6.90 -13.26 3.14
CA THR A 138 -8.12 -13.46 2.33
C THR A 138 -8.84 -12.14 2.04
N LEU A 139 -8.12 -11.03 2.03
CA LEU A 139 -8.68 -9.73 1.70
C LEU A 139 -9.25 -9.71 0.27
N ALA A 140 -10.30 -8.92 0.10
CA ALA A 140 -10.70 -8.44 -1.22
C ALA A 140 -9.97 -7.12 -1.49
N ILE A 141 -9.15 -7.09 -2.54
CA ILE A 141 -8.29 -5.96 -2.92
C ILE A 141 -8.80 -5.38 -4.23
N MET A 142 -9.09 -4.08 -4.20
CA MET A 142 -9.71 -3.33 -5.31
C MET A 142 -8.69 -2.32 -5.83
N ALA A 143 -7.94 -2.67 -6.87
CA ALA A 143 -6.78 -1.89 -7.31
C ALA A 143 -7.12 -0.96 -8.49
N GLY A 144 -6.90 0.35 -8.35
CA GLY A 144 -6.90 1.34 -9.42
C GLY A 144 -5.47 1.77 -9.77
N GLY A 145 -5.18 1.88 -11.07
CA GLY A 145 -3.85 2.20 -11.60
C GLY A 145 -3.70 1.79 -13.06
N ALA A 146 -2.52 1.97 -13.63
CA ALA A 146 -2.24 1.44 -14.96
C ALA A 146 -2.35 -0.10 -14.97
N ALA A 147 -2.86 -0.68 -16.06
CA ALA A 147 -3.00 -2.14 -16.17
C ALA A 147 -1.65 -2.88 -16.03
N ASP A 148 -0.57 -2.27 -16.49
CA ASP A 148 0.78 -2.83 -16.40
C ASP A 148 1.30 -2.84 -14.96
N ASP A 149 1.05 -1.78 -14.20
CA ASP A 149 1.36 -1.74 -12.76
C ASP A 149 0.56 -2.77 -11.99
N PHE A 150 -0.74 -2.92 -12.30
CA PHE A 150 -1.58 -3.96 -11.69
C PHE A 150 -1.02 -5.36 -11.94
N ARG A 151 -0.74 -5.73 -13.20
CA ARG A 151 -0.18 -7.05 -13.55
C ARG A 151 1.14 -7.31 -12.85
N ARG A 152 1.99 -6.30 -12.72
CA ARG A 152 3.29 -6.41 -12.05
C ARG A 152 3.16 -6.61 -10.54
N LEU A 153 2.18 -5.95 -9.92
CA LEU A 153 1.87 -6.01 -8.49
C LEU A 153 0.93 -7.17 -8.10
N GLU A 154 0.40 -7.92 -9.06
CA GLU A 154 -0.51 -9.03 -8.77
C GLU A 154 0.05 -10.05 -7.76
N PRO A 155 1.34 -10.47 -7.83
CA PRO A 155 1.92 -11.35 -6.81
C PRO A 155 2.01 -10.71 -5.41
N PHE A 156 2.14 -9.39 -5.34
CA PHE A 156 2.16 -8.64 -4.07
C PHE A 156 0.77 -8.63 -3.45
N PHE A 157 -0.27 -8.37 -4.24
CA PHE A 157 -1.65 -8.41 -3.78
C PHE A 157 -2.11 -9.84 -3.41
N ALA A 158 -1.75 -10.83 -4.22
CA ALA A 158 -2.10 -12.23 -4.00
C ALA A 158 -1.51 -12.81 -2.70
N ALA A 159 -0.45 -12.22 -2.16
CA ALA A 159 0.09 -12.61 -0.86
C ALA A 159 -0.82 -12.20 0.32
N MET A 160 -1.70 -11.21 0.12
CA MET A 160 -2.54 -10.64 1.18
C MET A 160 -4.04 -10.85 0.95
N GLY A 161 -4.45 -11.30 -0.24
CA GLY A 161 -5.85 -11.43 -0.59
C GLY A 161 -6.13 -12.54 -1.60
N THR A 162 -7.33 -13.10 -1.51
CA THR A 162 -7.84 -14.14 -2.41
C THR A 162 -8.68 -13.56 -3.55
N THR A 163 -9.16 -12.32 -3.41
CA THR A 163 -9.95 -11.63 -4.43
C THR A 163 -9.25 -10.34 -4.81
N VAL A 164 -8.44 -10.39 -5.87
CA VAL A 164 -7.69 -9.23 -6.38
C VAL A 164 -8.29 -8.81 -7.72
N ARG A 165 -8.69 -7.54 -7.86
CA ARG A 165 -9.34 -7.02 -9.08
C ARG A 165 -8.79 -5.66 -9.47
N HIS A 166 -8.52 -5.49 -10.77
CA HIS A 166 -8.23 -4.19 -11.37
C HIS A 166 -9.55 -3.47 -11.64
N MET A 167 -9.70 -2.27 -11.08
CA MET A 167 -10.93 -1.49 -11.12
C MET A 167 -10.91 -0.38 -12.18
N GLY A 168 -9.77 -0.15 -12.83
CA GLY A 168 -9.57 0.93 -13.78
C GLY A 168 -8.36 1.80 -13.41
N ALA A 169 -8.40 3.07 -13.80
CA ALA A 169 -7.32 4.02 -13.56
C ALA A 169 -7.17 4.37 -12.07
N LEU A 170 -6.13 5.13 -11.74
CA LEU A 170 -5.91 5.63 -10.38
C LEU A 170 -7.16 6.35 -9.84
N GLY A 171 -7.57 5.99 -8.63
CA GLY A 171 -8.79 6.43 -7.95
C GLY A 171 -9.97 5.47 -8.11
N SER A 172 -9.97 4.59 -9.12
CA SER A 172 -11.06 3.62 -9.33
C SER A 172 -11.15 2.58 -8.20
N GLY A 173 -10.04 2.20 -7.58
CA GLY A 173 -10.03 1.29 -6.43
C GLY A 173 -10.73 1.89 -5.21
N SER A 174 -10.40 3.14 -4.92
CA SER A 174 -10.97 3.97 -3.85
C SER A 174 -12.45 4.22 -4.08
N LEU A 175 -12.85 4.46 -5.33
CA LEU A 175 -14.27 4.62 -5.68
C LEU A 175 -15.04 3.32 -5.46
N ALA A 176 -14.50 2.20 -5.95
CA ALA A 176 -15.09 0.88 -5.74
C ALA A 176 -15.22 0.56 -4.24
N LYS A 177 -14.21 0.88 -3.43
CA LYS A 177 -14.26 0.72 -1.97
C LYS A 177 -15.34 1.59 -1.32
N ALA A 178 -15.48 2.84 -1.74
CA ALA A 178 -16.53 3.72 -1.23
C ALA A 178 -17.92 3.15 -1.52
N CYS A 179 -18.17 2.69 -2.74
CA CYS A 179 -19.41 1.98 -3.10
C CYS A 179 -19.62 0.72 -2.26
N ASN A 180 -18.56 -0.08 -2.05
CA ASN A 180 -18.62 -1.29 -1.21
C ASN A 180 -19.03 -0.96 0.23
N GLN A 181 -18.48 0.11 0.83
CA GLN A 181 -18.81 0.50 2.19
C GLN A 181 -20.23 1.04 2.33
N LEU A 182 -20.76 1.74 1.31
CA LEU A 182 -22.18 2.13 1.28
C LEU A 182 -23.09 0.90 1.30
N ILE A 183 -22.81 -0.10 0.45
CA ILE A 183 -23.58 -1.35 0.41
C ILE A 183 -23.50 -2.11 1.73
N VAL A 184 -22.30 -2.27 2.30
CA VAL A 184 -22.12 -2.94 3.60
C VAL A 184 -22.88 -2.21 4.70
N GLY A 185 -22.79 -0.88 4.74
CA GLY A 185 -23.48 -0.06 5.74
C GLY A 185 -25.00 -0.18 5.63
N THR A 186 -25.57 -0.10 4.43
CA THR A 186 -27.02 -0.23 4.22
C THR A 186 -27.52 -1.63 4.51
N THR A 187 -26.76 -2.68 4.13
CA THR A 187 -27.15 -4.08 4.36
C THR A 187 -27.07 -4.46 5.83
N THR A 188 -26.14 -3.89 6.60
CA THR A 188 -25.98 -4.20 8.04
C THR A 188 -27.00 -3.46 8.91
N ALA A 189 -27.52 -2.32 8.44
CA ALA A 189 -28.50 -1.53 9.17
C ALA A 189 -29.96 -1.99 8.97
N ALA A 190 -30.23 -2.79 7.92
CA ALA A 190 -31.53 -3.38 7.61
C ALA A 190 -31.79 -4.63 8.45
#